data_AF-A0A4S4D5T2-F1
#
_entry.id   AF-A0A4S4D5T2-F1
#
_cell.length_a   1.000
_cell.length_b   1.000
_cell.length_c   1.000
_cell.angle_alpha   90.00
_cell.angle_beta   90.00
_cell.angle_gamma   90.00
#
_symmetry.space_group_name_H-M   'P 1'
#
loop_
_entity.id
_entity.type
_entity.pdbx_description
1 polymer ?
#
loop_
_entity_poly.entity_id
_entity_poly.type
_entity_poly.pdbx_seq_one_letter_code
_entity_poly.pdbx_strand_id
1 'polypeptide(L)'
;MTATTMGVSMITKFPDLCISTLRSDSRSVTADVKCLACIMLEVALAKATDTLKQVKNLLSKTSEPVLKECLTICASQNESVVEDSIPNAIKNVGLDNDEAIAYEDITISNASTCEDIFAEEPNPRKSPFTASNNAVEHLVASAEGIIEREYDNHVFLEKSHDLIRKLALRSMFLCLFSQDLQVWVPSKRETQIFPTSFPCMWPSGPHLGKEVWDLGKDLDLDLCFDPDVPRTIISFVLDDILGTILPC
;
A
#
# COMPACT_ATOMS: atom_id res chain seq x y z
N MET A 1 -7.60 -6.83 -18.01
CA MET A 1 -6.95 -6.52 -16.72
C MET A 1 -5.48 -6.26 -17.01
N THR A 2 -4.92 -5.15 -16.51
CA THR A 2 -3.53 -4.75 -16.80
C THR A 2 -2.57 -5.37 -15.78
N ALA A 3 -1.26 -5.33 -16.05
CA ALA A 3 -0.24 -5.79 -15.12
C ALA A 3 -0.29 -5.03 -13.78
N THR A 4 -0.64 -3.74 -13.83
CA THR A 4 -0.86 -2.90 -12.63
C THR A 4 -2.02 -3.41 -11.80
N THR A 5 -3.18 -3.69 -12.41
CA THR A 5 -4.34 -4.25 -11.69
C THR A 5 -4.01 -5.62 -11.07
N MET A 6 -3.27 -6.48 -11.79
CA MET A 6 -2.83 -7.79 -11.27
C MET A 6 -1.88 -7.64 -10.06
N GLY A 7 -0.93 -6.71 -10.12
CA GLY A 7 0.00 -6.45 -9.03
C GLY A 7 -0.74 -5.97 -7.77
N VAL A 8 -1.67 -5.03 -7.93
CA VAL A 8 -2.49 -4.48 -6.84
C VAL A 8 -3.40 -5.54 -6.21
N SER A 9 -3.95 -6.47 -6.99
CA SER A 9 -4.79 -7.51 -6.39
C SER A 9 -4.01 -8.59 -5.64
N MET A 10 -2.78 -8.92 -6.04
CA MET A 10 -1.99 -9.97 -5.38
C MET A 10 -1.48 -9.58 -3.98
N ILE A 11 -1.51 -8.29 -3.65
CA ILE A 11 -1.00 -7.77 -2.38
C ILE A 11 -2.09 -7.58 -1.32
N THR A 12 -3.37 -7.71 -1.67
CA THR A 12 -4.45 -7.61 -0.69
C THR A 12 -4.53 -8.87 0.16
N LYS A 13 -5.14 -8.76 1.35
CA LYS A 13 -5.46 -9.92 2.20
C LYS A 13 -6.37 -10.93 1.48
N PHE A 14 -7.11 -10.50 0.45
CA PHE A 14 -8.07 -11.30 -0.32
C PHE A 14 -7.84 -11.18 -1.83
N PRO A 15 -6.78 -11.80 -2.36
CA PRO A 15 -6.35 -11.56 -3.74
C PRO A 15 -7.36 -12.07 -4.76
N ASP A 16 -7.93 -13.26 -4.57
CA ASP A 16 -8.93 -13.83 -5.48
C ASP A 16 -10.21 -12.99 -5.51
N LEU A 17 -10.65 -12.50 -4.35
CA LEU A 17 -11.80 -11.61 -4.24
C LEU A 17 -11.52 -10.31 -4.99
N CYS A 18 -10.38 -9.67 -4.73
CA CYS A 18 -9.96 -8.44 -5.40
C CYS A 18 -9.90 -8.60 -6.92
N ILE A 19 -9.24 -9.65 -7.41
CA ILE A 19 -9.19 -9.96 -8.84
C ILE A 19 -10.60 -10.12 -9.42
N SER A 20 -11.46 -10.89 -8.76
CA SER A 20 -12.82 -11.16 -9.26
C SER A 20 -13.69 -9.91 -9.31
N THR A 21 -13.61 -9.07 -8.29
CA THR A 21 -14.35 -7.81 -8.19
C THR A 21 -13.89 -6.83 -9.27
N LEU A 22 -12.58 -6.60 -9.38
CA LEU A 22 -12.03 -5.67 -10.35
C LEU A 22 -12.26 -6.12 -11.79
N ARG A 23 -12.14 -7.43 -12.09
CA ARG A 23 -12.46 -7.95 -13.44
C ARG A 23 -13.91 -7.74 -13.85
N SER A 24 -14.82 -7.69 -12.88
CA SER A 24 -16.24 -7.47 -13.13
C SER A 24 -16.57 -6.01 -13.39
N ASP A 25 -15.69 -5.08 -13.01
CA ASP A 25 -15.84 -3.65 -13.24
C ASP A 25 -15.00 -3.18 -14.42
N SER A 26 -15.64 -2.66 -15.47
CA SER A 26 -14.94 -2.18 -16.67
C SER A 26 -14.00 -0.99 -16.41
N ARG A 27 -14.23 -0.21 -15.35
CA ARG A 27 -13.39 0.94 -14.99
C ARG A 27 -11.99 0.50 -14.54
N SER A 28 -11.85 -0.73 -14.02
CA SER A 28 -10.59 -1.28 -13.52
C SER A 28 -9.47 -1.36 -14.57
N VAL A 29 -9.80 -1.33 -15.87
CA VAL A 29 -8.83 -1.49 -16.96
C VAL A 29 -7.87 -0.31 -17.06
N THR A 30 -8.33 0.90 -16.77
CA THR A 30 -7.55 2.13 -16.84
C THR A 30 -7.52 2.89 -15.51
N ALA A 31 -8.02 2.26 -14.44
CA ALA A 31 -8.09 2.85 -13.11
C ALA A 31 -6.69 3.04 -12.51
N ASP A 32 -6.50 4.19 -11.86
CA ASP A 32 -5.41 4.39 -10.91
C ASP A 32 -5.72 3.68 -9.57
N VAL A 33 -4.75 3.69 -8.66
CA VAL A 33 -4.85 2.97 -7.37
C VAL A 33 -6.04 3.48 -6.55
N LYS A 34 -6.26 4.79 -6.52
CA LYS A 34 -7.45 5.44 -5.94
C LYS A 34 -8.75 4.89 -6.50
N CYS A 35 -8.89 4.86 -7.82
CA CYS A 35 -10.08 4.35 -8.48
C CYS A 35 -10.29 2.85 -8.19
N LEU A 36 -9.23 2.05 -8.10
CA LEU A 36 -9.32 0.64 -7.71
C LEU A 36 -9.84 0.48 -6.26
N ALA A 37 -9.35 1.28 -5.31
CA ALA A 37 -9.85 1.29 -3.93
C ALA A 37 -11.34 1.69 -3.88
N CYS A 38 -11.72 2.76 -4.58
CA CYS A 38 -13.11 3.21 -4.67
C CYS A 38 -14.04 2.13 -5.27
N ILE A 39 -13.60 1.37 -6.28
CA ILE A 39 -14.40 0.26 -6.82
C ILE A 39 -14.69 -0.78 -5.74
N MET A 40 -13.71 -1.13 -4.91
CA MET A 40 -13.89 -2.11 -3.83
C MET A 40 -14.89 -1.60 -2.79
N LEU A 41 -14.78 -0.33 -2.40
CA LEU A 41 -15.70 0.34 -1.48
C LEU A 41 -17.12 0.46 -2.04
N GLU A 42 -17.28 0.79 -3.32
CA GLU A 42 -18.60 0.86 -3.98
C GLU A 42 -19.29 -0.52 -4.02
N VAL A 43 -18.52 -1.59 -4.25
CA VAL A 43 -19.06 -2.96 -4.22
C VAL A 43 -19.42 -3.37 -2.78
N ALA A 44 -18.63 -2.95 -1.78
CA ALA A 44 -18.97 -3.14 -0.37
C ALA A 44 -20.26 -2.39 0.00
N LEU A 45 -20.42 -1.14 -0.47
CA LEU A 45 -21.62 -0.32 -0.26
C LEU A 45 -22.86 -0.98 -0.84
N ALA A 46 -22.76 -1.51 -2.07
CA ALA A 46 -23.87 -2.22 -2.70
C ALA A 46 -24.30 -3.46 -1.89
N LYS A 47 -23.32 -4.24 -1.39
CA LYS A 47 -23.60 -5.39 -0.52
C LYS A 47 -24.21 -4.99 0.82
N ALA A 48 -23.67 -3.99 1.50
CA ALA A 48 -24.21 -3.48 2.76
C ALA A 48 -25.64 -2.96 2.57
N THR A 49 -25.90 -2.26 1.46
CA THR A 49 -27.24 -1.76 1.10
C THR A 49 -28.24 -2.90 0.93
N ASP A 50 -27.85 -3.98 0.27
CA ASP A 50 -28.72 -5.14 0.08
C ASP A 50 -28.92 -5.93 1.39
N THR A 51 -27.90 -6.02 2.24
CA THR A 51 -28.01 -6.57 3.60
C THR A 51 -28.99 -5.75 4.42
N LEU A 52 -28.88 -4.42 4.43
CA LEU A 52 -29.80 -3.53 5.15
C LEU A 52 -31.26 -3.75 4.75
N LYS A 53 -31.53 -3.90 3.44
CA LYS A 53 -32.88 -4.21 2.94
C LYS A 53 -33.37 -5.56 3.47
N GLN A 54 -32.52 -6.58 3.47
CA GLN A 54 -32.86 -7.91 3.97
C GLN A 54 -33.11 -7.90 5.48
N VAL A 55 -32.28 -7.20 6.25
CA VAL A 55 -32.44 -7.00 7.70
C VAL A 55 -33.78 -6.33 7.98
N LYS A 56 -34.09 -5.20 7.33
CA LYS A 56 -35.36 -4.47 7.50
C LYS A 56 -36.58 -5.35 7.14
N ASN A 57 -36.48 -6.13 6.06
CA ASN A 57 -37.52 -7.07 5.67
C ASN A 57 -37.74 -8.18 6.71
N LEU A 58 -36.68 -8.78 7.24
CA LEU A 58 -36.78 -9.80 8.30
C LEU A 58 -37.31 -9.20 9.61
N LEU A 59 -36.86 -7.99 9.95
CA LEU A 59 -37.30 -7.26 11.14
C LEU A 59 -38.80 -6.99 11.11
N SER A 60 -39.36 -6.64 9.94
CA SER A 60 -40.80 -6.43 9.77
C SER A 60 -41.66 -7.70 9.93
N LYS A 61 -41.05 -8.89 9.83
CA LYS A 61 -41.76 -10.19 9.81
C LYS A 61 -41.59 -10.98 11.10
N THR A 62 -40.54 -10.72 11.87
CA THR A 62 -40.28 -11.47 13.10
C THR A 62 -41.18 -11.03 14.25
N SER A 63 -41.67 -11.99 15.02
CA SER A 63 -42.28 -11.78 16.34
C SER A 63 -41.39 -12.30 17.47
N GLU A 64 -40.24 -12.91 17.16
CA GLU A 64 -39.33 -13.49 18.13
C GLU A 64 -38.49 -12.38 18.77
N PRO A 65 -38.58 -12.15 20.10
CA PRO A 65 -37.98 -10.98 20.75
C PRO A 65 -36.46 -10.89 20.58
N VAL A 66 -35.73 -12.00 20.76
CA VAL A 66 -34.26 -11.99 20.66
C VAL A 66 -33.83 -11.74 19.22
N LEU A 67 -34.46 -12.39 18.23
CA LEU A 67 -34.21 -12.10 16.82
C LEU A 67 -34.50 -10.64 16.47
N LYS A 68 -35.56 -10.07 17.03
CA LYS A 68 -35.94 -8.68 16.79
C LYS A 68 -34.85 -7.73 17.30
N GLU A 69 -34.27 -8.02 18.46
CA GLU A 69 -33.15 -7.26 19.03
C GLU A 69 -31.89 -7.38 18.16
N CYS A 70 -31.45 -8.59 17.82
CA CYS A 70 -30.30 -8.81 16.92
C CYS A 70 -30.47 -8.08 15.59
N LEU A 71 -31.66 -8.16 14.97
CA LEU A 71 -31.96 -7.49 13.71
C LEU A 71 -32.02 -5.97 13.84
N THR A 72 -32.44 -5.44 15.00
CA THR A 72 -32.45 -3.98 15.25
C THR A 72 -31.02 -3.45 15.36
N ILE A 73 -30.16 -4.15 16.10
CA ILE A 73 -28.74 -3.81 16.22
C ILE A 73 -28.08 -3.88 14.84
N CYS A 74 -28.23 -5.01 14.13
CA CYS A 74 -27.64 -5.16 12.81
C CYS A 74 -28.17 -4.12 11.79
N ALA A 75 -29.45 -3.72 11.88
CA ALA A 75 -29.99 -2.65 11.04
C ALA A 75 -29.26 -1.32 11.28
N SER A 76 -29.08 -0.95 12.56
CA SER A 76 -28.35 0.26 12.93
C SER A 76 -26.90 0.23 12.44
N GLN A 77 -26.22 -0.91 12.53
CA GLN A 77 -24.84 -1.04 12.03
C GLN A 77 -24.78 -0.87 10.51
N ASN A 78 -25.70 -1.52 9.78
CA ASN A 78 -25.74 -1.37 8.32
C ASN A 78 -26.19 0.03 7.87
N GLU A 79 -27.03 0.73 8.63
CA GLU A 79 -27.37 2.15 8.37
C GLU A 79 -26.13 3.02 8.50
N SER A 80 -25.35 2.87 9.58
CA SER A 80 -24.08 3.60 9.73
C SER A 80 -23.13 3.33 8.57
N VAL A 81 -22.98 2.07 8.14
CA VAL A 81 -22.13 1.70 7.00
C VAL A 81 -22.58 2.37 5.69
N VAL A 82 -23.89 2.33 5.41
CA VAL A 82 -24.46 2.78 4.14
C VAL A 82 -24.59 4.29 4.04
N GLU A 83 -24.93 4.95 5.15
CA GLU A 83 -25.22 6.39 5.17
C GLU A 83 -24.00 7.23 5.51
N ASP A 84 -23.00 6.66 6.19
CA ASP A 84 -21.88 7.41 6.76
C ASP A 84 -20.51 6.80 6.43
N SER A 85 -20.21 5.59 6.91
CA SER A 85 -18.83 5.07 6.90
C SER A 85 -18.27 4.88 5.50
N ILE A 86 -18.92 4.10 4.63
CA ILE A 86 -18.39 3.89 3.27
C ILE A 86 -18.43 5.18 2.42
N PRO A 87 -19.50 5.98 2.43
CA PRO A 87 -19.51 7.26 1.71
C PRO A 87 -18.36 8.20 2.09
N ASN A 88 -18.03 8.31 3.39
CA ASN A 88 -16.90 9.14 3.83
C ASN A 88 -15.54 8.50 3.51
N ALA A 89 -15.41 7.16 3.59
CA ALA A 89 -14.21 6.48 3.13
C ALA A 89 -13.92 6.82 1.65
N ILE A 90 -14.90 6.62 0.77
CA ILE A 90 -14.80 6.93 -0.68
C ILE A 90 -14.42 8.40 -0.91
N LYS A 91 -15.02 9.33 -0.15
CA LYS A 91 -14.74 10.76 -0.28
C LYS A 91 -13.28 11.08 0.06
N ASN A 92 -12.70 10.38 1.04
CA ASN A 92 -11.38 10.68 1.57
C ASN A 92 -10.25 9.90 0.87
N VAL A 93 -10.54 8.85 0.09
CA VAL A 93 -9.52 8.14 -0.71
C VAL A 93 -8.71 9.14 -1.55
N GLY A 94 -7.41 9.21 -1.28
CA GLY A 94 -6.46 10.05 -1.98
C GLY A 94 -6.53 11.55 -1.65
N LEU A 95 -7.41 11.97 -0.74
CA LEU A 95 -7.43 13.30 -0.11
C LEU A 95 -6.85 13.24 1.30
N ASP A 96 -7.33 12.31 2.11
CA ASP A 96 -6.88 12.01 3.46
C ASP A 96 -7.00 10.49 3.67
N ASN A 97 -5.93 9.77 3.35
CA ASN A 97 -5.93 8.30 3.38
C ASN A 97 -6.09 7.76 4.80
N ASP A 98 -5.56 8.46 5.82
CA ASP A 98 -5.70 8.07 7.21
C ASP A 98 -7.16 8.20 7.65
N GLU A 99 -7.84 9.28 7.23
CA GLU A 99 -9.28 9.43 7.47
C GLU A 99 -10.10 8.39 6.69
N ALA A 100 -9.72 8.06 5.45
CA ALA A 100 -10.38 7.01 4.68
C ALA A 100 -10.30 5.65 5.40
N ILE A 101 -9.12 5.25 5.85
CA ILE A 101 -8.88 4.00 6.59
C ILE A 101 -9.67 4.00 7.92
N ALA A 102 -9.74 5.13 8.62
CA ALA A 102 -10.53 5.21 9.85
C ALA A 102 -12.03 4.91 9.61
N TYR A 103 -12.60 5.35 8.49
CA TYR A 103 -13.97 4.99 8.11
C TYR A 103 -14.12 3.54 7.62
N GLU A 104 -13.08 2.98 7.00
CA GLU A 104 -13.00 1.56 6.64
C GLU A 104 -13.00 0.67 7.89
N ASP A 105 -12.22 1.01 8.92
CA ASP A 105 -12.19 0.33 10.22
C ASP A 105 -13.55 0.34 10.92
N ILE A 106 -14.25 1.48 10.91
CA ILE A 106 -15.62 1.58 11.42
C ILE A 106 -16.54 0.63 10.64
N THR A 107 -16.38 0.55 9.31
CA THR A 107 -17.18 -0.35 8.47
C THR A 107 -16.96 -1.81 8.82
N ILE A 108 -15.71 -2.22 9.00
CA ILE A 108 -15.33 -3.58 9.42
C ILE A 108 -15.93 -3.88 10.80
N SER A 109 -15.78 -2.96 11.76
CA SER A 109 -16.32 -3.11 13.12
C SER A 109 -17.85 -3.26 13.13
N ASN A 110 -18.56 -2.48 12.32
CA ASN A 110 -20.01 -2.55 12.18
C ASN A 110 -20.47 -3.88 11.56
N ALA A 111 -19.75 -4.39 10.55
CA ALA A 111 -20.02 -5.69 9.95
C ALA A 111 -19.79 -6.85 10.95
N SER A 112 -18.69 -6.81 11.70
CA SER A 112 -18.41 -7.78 12.78
C SER A 112 -19.48 -7.72 13.86
N THR A 113 -19.86 -6.53 14.31
CA THR A 113 -20.89 -6.35 15.34
C THR A 113 -22.24 -6.92 14.90
N CYS A 114 -22.63 -6.72 13.62
CA CYS A 114 -23.84 -7.36 13.09
C CYS A 114 -23.72 -8.89 13.07
N GLU A 115 -22.54 -9.47 12.88
CA GLU A 115 -22.35 -10.92 12.91
C GLU A 115 -22.39 -11.48 14.34
N ASP A 116 -21.63 -10.85 15.23
CA ASP A 116 -21.36 -11.33 16.59
C ASP A 116 -22.62 -11.32 17.44
N ILE A 117 -23.53 -10.35 17.25
CA ILE A 117 -24.78 -10.25 18.02
C ILE A 117 -25.70 -11.47 17.87
N PHE A 118 -25.54 -12.27 16.82
CA PHE A 118 -26.30 -13.52 16.66
C PHE A 118 -25.70 -14.67 17.46
N ALA A 119 -24.42 -14.61 17.81
CA ALA A 119 -23.72 -15.61 18.62
C ALA A 119 -23.81 -15.34 20.13
N GLU A 120 -24.39 -14.20 20.53
CA GLU A 120 -24.55 -13.83 21.94
C GLU A 120 -25.71 -14.57 22.64
N GLU A 121 -25.56 -14.74 23.96
CA GLU A 121 -26.61 -15.26 24.85
C GLU A 121 -27.81 -14.29 24.90
N PRO A 122 -29.06 -14.77 25.11
CA PRO A 122 -29.43 -16.08 25.66
C PRO A 122 -29.76 -17.17 24.63
N ASN A 123 -29.65 -16.88 23.33
CA ASN A 123 -30.03 -17.83 22.28
C ASN A 123 -29.12 -17.71 21.05
N PRO A 124 -27.87 -18.23 21.17
CA PRO A 124 -26.90 -18.17 20.10
C PRO A 124 -27.42 -18.90 18.88
N ARG A 125 -27.26 -18.27 17.72
CA ARG A 125 -27.73 -18.75 16.43
C ARG A 125 -26.80 -18.32 15.33
N LYS A 126 -26.91 -19.00 14.19
CA LYS A 126 -26.19 -18.57 13.00
C LYS A 126 -26.82 -17.27 12.46
N SER A 127 -25.98 -16.28 12.21
CA SER A 127 -26.38 -15.06 11.52
C SER A 127 -26.92 -15.37 10.12
N PRO A 128 -28.07 -14.80 9.74
CA PRO A 128 -28.57 -14.87 8.37
C PRO A 128 -27.66 -14.12 7.36
N PHE A 129 -26.74 -13.31 7.85
CA PHE A 129 -25.98 -12.34 7.06
C PHE A 129 -24.48 -12.62 7.01
N THR A 130 -23.99 -13.73 7.59
CA THR A 130 -22.55 -14.09 7.63
C THR A 130 -21.83 -13.89 6.31
N ALA A 131 -22.41 -14.40 5.20
CA ALA A 131 -21.78 -14.29 3.89
C ALA A 131 -21.69 -12.83 3.41
N SER A 132 -22.68 -12.00 3.75
CA SER A 132 -22.70 -10.58 3.39
C SER A 132 -21.76 -9.76 4.27
N ASN A 133 -21.77 -10.00 5.59
CA ASN A 133 -20.90 -9.34 6.57
C ASN A 133 -19.43 -9.59 6.22
N ASN A 134 -19.04 -10.85 6.02
CA ASN A 134 -17.68 -11.21 5.62
C ASN A 134 -17.30 -10.61 4.27
N ALA A 135 -18.24 -10.55 3.32
CA ALA A 135 -17.96 -9.96 2.02
C ALA A 135 -17.70 -8.45 2.12
N VAL A 136 -18.45 -7.72 2.96
CA VAL A 136 -18.20 -6.29 3.23
C VAL A 136 -16.82 -6.12 3.87
N GLU A 137 -16.53 -6.87 4.94
CA GLU A 137 -15.23 -6.85 5.61
C GLU A 137 -14.08 -7.11 4.64
N HIS A 138 -14.15 -8.18 3.85
CA HIS A 138 -13.07 -8.55 2.94
C HIS A 138 -12.86 -7.55 1.80
N LEU A 139 -13.94 -6.92 1.32
CA LEU A 139 -13.85 -5.89 0.28
C LEU A 139 -13.21 -4.61 0.84
N VAL A 140 -13.62 -4.20 2.04
CA VAL A 140 -13.09 -3.01 2.72
C VAL A 140 -11.62 -3.21 3.10
N ALA A 141 -11.27 -4.33 3.71
CA ALA A 141 -9.87 -4.67 4.01
C ALA A 141 -9.00 -4.82 2.74
N SER A 142 -9.62 -5.12 1.59
CA SER A 142 -8.91 -5.08 0.31
C SER A 142 -8.71 -3.65 -0.18
N ALA A 143 -9.65 -2.73 0.07
CA ALA A 143 -9.49 -1.30 -0.25
C ALA A 143 -8.38 -0.67 0.62
N GLU A 144 -8.40 -0.95 1.93
CA GLU A 144 -7.37 -0.52 2.90
C GLU A 144 -5.97 -0.88 2.40
N GLY A 145 -5.73 -2.16 2.07
CA GLY A 145 -4.43 -2.61 1.56
C GLY A 145 -4.03 -2.00 0.21
N ILE A 146 -4.99 -1.52 -0.59
CA ILE A 146 -4.72 -0.76 -1.81
C ILE A 146 -4.26 0.67 -1.45
N ILE A 147 -4.93 1.31 -0.49
CA ILE A 147 -4.67 2.68 -0.03
C ILE A 147 -3.32 2.80 0.67
N GLU A 148 -3.03 1.92 1.64
CA GLU A 148 -1.77 1.92 2.40
C GLU A 148 -0.54 1.85 1.47
N ARG A 149 -0.64 1.04 0.43
CA ARG A 149 0.45 0.81 -0.53
C ARG A 149 0.65 1.98 -1.49
N GLU A 150 -0.37 2.77 -1.80
CA GLU A 150 -0.18 4.02 -2.53
C GLU A 150 0.67 5.00 -1.71
N TYR A 151 0.40 5.07 -0.41
CA TYR A 151 1.11 5.94 0.51
C TYR A 151 2.59 5.56 0.64
N ASP A 152 2.90 4.28 0.86
CA ASP A 152 4.28 3.81 0.97
C ASP A 152 5.10 4.01 -0.32
N ASN A 153 4.48 3.78 -1.48
CA ASN A 153 5.13 4.00 -2.76
C ASN A 153 5.39 5.49 -3.01
N HIS A 154 4.45 6.38 -2.68
CA HIS A 154 4.65 7.83 -2.82
C HIS A 154 5.75 8.33 -1.89
N VAL A 155 5.75 7.90 -0.62
CA VAL A 155 6.78 8.25 0.36
C VAL A 155 8.15 7.72 -0.06
N PHE A 156 8.23 6.49 -0.58
CA PHE A 156 9.46 5.91 -1.10
C PHE A 156 9.98 6.72 -2.30
N LEU A 157 9.12 7.05 -3.27
CA LEU A 157 9.49 7.84 -4.45
C LEU A 157 9.95 9.25 -4.06
N GLU A 158 9.25 9.94 -3.15
CA GLU A 158 9.62 11.28 -2.69
C GLU A 158 10.99 11.27 -1.99
N LYS A 159 11.24 10.30 -1.11
CA LYS A 159 12.56 10.11 -0.47
C LYS A 159 13.65 9.78 -1.49
N SER A 160 13.33 8.96 -2.51
CA SER A 160 14.27 8.62 -3.57
C SER A 160 14.64 9.85 -4.42
N HIS A 161 13.67 10.70 -4.78
CA HIS A 161 13.91 11.94 -5.52
C HIS A 161 14.74 12.95 -4.72
N ASP A 162 14.48 13.11 -3.42
CA ASP A 162 15.29 13.96 -2.55
C ASP A 162 16.74 13.45 -2.43
N LEU A 163 16.92 12.13 -2.34
CA LEU A 163 18.24 11.49 -2.34
C LEU A 163 18.99 11.73 -3.66
N ILE A 164 18.34 11.52 -4.80
CA ILE A 164 18.91 11.77 -6.13
C ILE A 164 19.33 13.25 -6.25
N ARG A 165 18.48 14.19 -5.81
CA ARG A 165 18.79 15.63 -5.82
C ARG A 165 19.99 15.96 -4.94
N LYS A 166 20.09 15.38 -3.75
CA LYS A 166 21.24 15.56 -2.83
C LYS A 166 22.53 15.01 -3.44
N LEU A 167 22.48 13.84 -4.08
CA LEU A 167 23.63 13.24 -4.76
C LEU A 167 24.08 14.10 -5.95
N ALA A 168 23.16 14.61 -6.77
CA ALA A 168 23.46 15.48 -7.90
C ALA A 168 24.08 16.83 -7.48
N LEU A 169 23.61 17.43 -6.38
CA LEU A 169 24.21 18.65 -5.84
C LEU A 169 25.63 18.41 -5.33
N ARG A 170 25.87 17.26 -4.70
CA ARG A 170 27.20 16.88 -4.19
C ARG A 170 28.16 16.57 -5.33
N SER A 171 27.73 15.90 -6.40
CA SER A 171 28.56 15.68 -7.59
C SER A 171 28.90 16.98 -8.31
N MET A 172 27.95 17.92 -8.44
CA MET A 172 28.23 19.28 -8.96
C MET A 172 29.25 20.02 -8.09
N PHE A 173 29.14 19.97 -6.77
CA PHE A 173 30.06 20.64 -5.86
C PHE A 173 31.48 20.05 -5.95
N LEU A 174 31.59 18.73 -6.08
CA LEU A 174 32.87 18.04 -6.30
C LEU A 174 33.48 18.38 -7.67
N CYS A 175 32.68 18.45 -8.76
CA CYS A 175 33.20 18.84 -10.07
C CYS A 175 33.58 20.36 -10.11
N LEU A 176 32.94 21.23 -9.32
CA LEU A 176 33.39 22.64 -9.12
C LEU A 176 34.71 22.72 -8.33
N PHE A 177 34.84 21.97 -7.24
CA PHE A 177 36.10 21.90 -6.48
C PHE A 177 37.24 21.25 -7.27
N SER A 178 36.94 20.33 -8.19
CA SER A 178 37.92 19.73 -9.10
C SER A 178 38.42 20.72 -10.15
N GLN A 179 37.57 21.65 -10.61
CA GLN A 179 37.97 22.73 -11.51
C GLN A 179 38.90 23.74 -10.80
N ASP A 180 38.69 24.00 -9.51
CA ASP A 180 39.58 24.85 -8.71
C ASP A 180 40.92 24.16 -8.35
N LEU A 181 40.97 22.83 -8.35
CA LEU A 181 42.18 22.03 -8.10
C LEU A 181 43.03 21.74 -9.35
N GLN A 182 42.61 22.17 -10.56
CA GLN A 182 43.43 22.02 -11.77
C GLN A 182 44.65 22.96 -11.85
N VAL A 183 45.01 23.65 -10.77
CA VAL A 183 46.22 24.49 -10.70
C VAL A 183 47.18 24.00 -9.60
N TRP A 184 47.64 22.73 -9.62
CA TRP A 184 48.98 22.38 -9.04
C TRP A 184 49.53 20.94 -9.32
N VAL A 185 50.35 20.82 -10.37
CA VAL A 185 51.62 20.03 -10.57
C VAL A 185 51.67 18.48 -10.31
N PRO A 186 52.75 17.72 -10.66
CA PRO A 186 52.75 16.77 -11.80
C PRO A 186 53.15 15.30 -11.48
N SER A 187 52.80 14.40 -12.42
CA SER A 187 53.42 13.09 -12.78
C SER A 187 54.46 12.43 -11.85
N LYS A 188 54.16 11.22 -11.36
CA LYS A 188 54.99 10.01 -11.59
C LYS A 188 54.27 8.70 -11.24
N ARG A 189 54.49 7.70 -12.09
CA ARG A 189 54.05 6.30 -12.00
C ARG A 189 54.89 5.52 -10.99
N GLU A 190 54.27 4.69 -10.16
CA GLU A 190 54.91 3.50 -9.57
C GLU A 190 53.87 2.42 -9.25
N THR A 191 54.15 1.22 -9.77
CA THR A 191 53.41 -0.05 -9.60
C THR A 191 53.78 -0.71 -8.28
N GLN A 192 52.78 -1.17 -7.50
CA GLN A 192 52.99 -2.19 -6.46
C GLN A 192 51.87 -3.24 -6.44
N ILE A 193 52.31 -4.49 -6.30
CA ILE A 193 51.56 -5.74 -6.19
C ILE A 193 51.38 -6.07 -4.69
N PHE A 194 50.21 -6.54 -4.27
CA PHE A 194 50.00 -7.21 -2.96
C PHE A 194 49.10 -8.46 -3.09
N PRO A 195 49.20 -9.43 -2.14
CA PRO A 195 48.82 -10.83 -2.33
C PRO A 195 47.38 -11.18 -1.95
N THR A 196 47.03 -12.41 -2.31
CA THR A 196 45.74 -13.09 -2.32
C THR A 196 45.17 -13.46 -0.94
N SER A 197 43.92 -13.06 -0.64
CA SER A 197 42.81 -13.96 -0.22
C SER A 197 41.58 -13.17 0.29
N PHE A 198 40.45 -13.21 -0.45
CA PHE A 198 39.07 -12.97 0.02
C PHE A 198 38.08 -13.57 -1.00
N PRO A 199 36.97 -14.22 -0.60
CA PRO A 199 35.89 -14.59 -1.50
C PRO A 199 34.79 -13.51 -1.57
N CYS A 200 34.11 -13.47 -2.73
CA CYS A 200 32.90 -12.70 -3.08
C CYS A 200 33.06 -11.24 -3.56
N MET A 201 33.62 -11.10 -4.78
CA MET A 201 33.02 -10.44 -5.95
C MET A 201 32.09 -9.22 -5.75
N TRP A 202 32.61 -8.02 -6.04
CA TRP A 202 31.96 -6.90 -6.76
C TRP A 202 33.04 -6.03 -7.45
N PRO A 203 32.76 -5.38 -8.59
CA PRO A 203 33.77 -4.76 -9.43
C PRO A 203 34.30 -3.45 -8.82
N SER A 204 35.62 -3.32 -8.87
CA SER A 204 36.40 -2.33 -8.12
C SER A 204 36.36 -0.92 -8.75
N GLY A 205 36.16 0.10 -7.90
CA GLY A 205 36.61 1.48 -8.10
C GLY A 205 36.97 2.09 -6.73
N PRO A 206 38.09 2.84 -6.56
CA PRO A 206 38.76 2.90 -5.25
C PRO A 206 38.23 3.91 -4.21
N HIS A 207 37.17 4.69 -4.46
CA HIS A 207 36.80 5.78 -3.53
C HIS A 207 35.32 5.88 -3.12
N LEU A 208 34.39 5.19 -3.77
CA LEU A 208 32.95 5.30 -3.40
C LEU A 208 32.49 4.33 -2.31
N GLY A 209 33.19 3.20 -2.11
CA GLY A 209 32.66 2.10 -1.29
C GLY A 209 32.49 2.42 0.20
N LYS A 210 33.34 3.29 0.77
CA LYS A 210 33.29 3.64 2.20
C LYS A 210 32.29 4.77 2.48
N GLU A 211 32.26 5.78 1.62
CA GLU A 211 31.35 6.93 1.78
C GLU A 211 29.89 6.53 1.58
N VAL A 212 29.60 5.61 0.65
CA VAL A 212 28.25 5.05 0.43
C VAL A 212 27.80 4.20 1.64
N TRP A 213 28.73 3.47 2.25
CA TRP A 213 28.46 2.66 3.45
C TRP A 213 28.22 3.53 4.69
N ASP A 214 29.02 4.58 4.87
CA ASP A 214 28.89 5.52 5.99
C ASP A 214 27.63 6.39 5.84
N LEU A 215 27.22 6.76 4.61
CA LEU A 215 25.92 7.42 4.35
C LEU A 215 24.72 6.53 4.67
N GLY A 216 24.80 5.22 4.42
CA GLY A 216 23.74 4.27 4.77
C GLY A 216 23.51 4.18 6.28
N LYS A 217 24.60 4.30 7.06
CA LYS A 217 24.55 4.30 8.54
C LYS A 217 24.01 5.59 9.15
N ASP A 218 24.36 6.75 8.59
CA ASP A 218 23.87 8.05 9.08
C ASP A 218 22.37 8.29 8.79
N LEU A 219 21.78 7.48 7.91
CA LEU A 219 20.38 7.58 7.47
C LEU A 219 19.46 6.48 8.05
N ASP A 220 19.98 5.61 8.94
CA ASP A 220 19.29 4.42 9.48
C ASP A 220 18.67 3.53 8.37
N LEU A 221 19.29 3.55 7.19
CA LEU A 221 18.96 2.67 6.08
C LEU A 221 19.73 1.36 6.31
N ASP A 222 19.18 0.49 7.15
CA ASP A 222 19.36 -0.94 6.93
C ASP A 222 18.78 -1.20 5.53
N LEU A 223 19.63 -1.18 4.50
CA LEU A 223 19.35 -1.75 3.18
C LEU A 223 19.23 -3.28 3.33
N CYS A 224 18.30 -3.71 4.17
CA CYS A 224 17.64 -4.98 3.99
C CYS A 224 16.91 -4.85 2.66
N PHE A 225 17.45 -5.54 1.66
CA PHE A 225 16.67 -5.96 0.50
C PHE A 225 15.39 -6.61 1.04
N ASP A 226 14.29 -5.87 1.03
CA ASP A 226 12.98 -6.46 1.18
C ASP A 226 12.75 -7.32 -0.09
N PRO A 227 12.64 -8.66 0.05
CA PRO A 227 12.43 -9.54 -1.09
C PRO A 227 11.10 -9.29 -1.83
N ASP A 228 10.19 -8.50 -1.25
CA ASP A 228 8.88 -8.18 -1.83
C ASP A 228 8.87 -6.90 -2.69
N VAL A 229 10.01 -6.20 -2.82
CA VAL A 229 10.14 -5.07 -3.76
C VAL A 229 10.37 -5.59 -5.19
N PRO A 230 9.51 -5.25 -6.17
CA PRO A 230 9.68 -5.70 -7.54
C PRO A 230 11.03 -5.26 -8.13
N ARG A 231 11.80 -6.21 -8.66
CA ARG A 231 13.14 -5.98 -9.28
C ARG A 231 13.16 -4.87 -10.33
N THR A 232 12.02 -4.54 -10.92
CA THR A 232 11.82 -3.46 -11.89
C THR A 232 12.04 -2.06 -11.32
N ILE A 233 11.74 -1.83 -10.03
CA ILE A 233 11.94 -0.52 -9.39
C ILE A 233 13.43 -0.29 -9.10
N ILE A 234 14.14 -1.36 -8.71
CA ILE A 234 15.58 -1.32 -8.43
C ILE A 234 16.40 -1.01 -9.70
N SER A 235 16.01 -1.53 -10.87
CA SER A 235 16.74 -1.24 -12.12
C SER A 235 16.54 0.20 -12.59
N PHE A 236 15.35 0.77 -12.40
CA PHE A 236 15.05 2.15 -12.78
C PHE A 236 15.86 3.16 -11.96
N VAL A 237 15.98 2.91 -10.65
CA VAL A 237 16.78 3.75 -9.75
C VAL A 237 18.28 3.61 -10.03
N LEU A 238 18.77 2.40 -10.37
CA LEU A 238 20.16 2.18 -10.73
C LEU A 238 20.55 2.84 -12.08
N ASP A 239 19.67 2.79 -13.08
CA ASP A 239 19.92 3.41 -14.39
C ASP A 239 19.91 4.95 -14.31
N ASP A 240 19.03 5.55 -13.49
CA ASP A 240 19.04 7.00 -13.22
C ASP A 240 20.27 7.43 -12.40
N ILE A 241 20.68 6.64 -11.40
CA ILE A 241 21.90 6.90 -10.61
C ILE A 241 23.15 6.79 -11.50
N LEU A 242 23.26 5.76 -12.34
CA LEU A 242 24.40 5.57 -13.26
C LEU A 242 24.44 6.63 -14.37
N GLY A 243 23.28 7.07 -14.87
CA GLY A 243 23.17 8.14 -15.87
C GLY A 243 23.53 9.53 -15.31
N THR A 244 23.31 9.78 -14.02
CA THR A 244 23.61 11.07 -13.37
C THR A 244 25.05 11.17 -12.85
N ILE A 245 25.69 10.03 -12.56
CA ILE A 245 27.08 9.96 -12.07
C ILE A 245 28.11 10.01 -13.23
N LEU A 246 27.71 9.69 -14.47
CA LEU A 246 28.59 9.75 -15.66
C LEU A 246 28.23 10.93 -16.58
N PRO A 247 28.55 12.17 -16.17
CA PRO A 247 29.39 12.98 -17.05
C PRO A 247 30.42 13.80 -16.24
N CYS A 248 31.20 13.12 -15.41
CA CYS A 248 32.60 13.45 -15.14
C CYS A 248 33.39 12.15 -15.47
#